data_AF-A0A6B3H7U3-F1
#
_entry.id   AF-A0A6B3H7U3-F1
#
_cell.length_a   1.000
_cell.length_b   1.000
_cell.length_c   1.000
_cell.angle_alpha   90.00
_cell.angle_beta   90.00
_cell.angle_gamma   90.00
#
_symmetry.space_group_name_H-M   'P 1'
#
loop_
_entity.id
_entity.type
_entity.pdbx_description
1 polymer ?
#
loop_
_entity_poly.entity_id
_entity_poly.type
_entity_poly.pdbx_seq_one_letter_code
_entity_poly.pdbx_strand_id
1 'polypeptide(L)'
;MSRSRHTALFALVTVAALTLAGCAEPTEAAGGGSDRAAAKGKTPTTDVVSKVSKDEAAAKLLPAGVREAGTLRIASSVGAPPGAFYEEDGS
;
A
#
# COMPACT_ATOMS: atom_id res chain seq x y z
N MET A 1 26.61 -2.02 40.56
CA MET A 1 25.70 -0.88 40.26
C MET A 1 25.83 -0.36 38.81
N SER A 2 27.01 -0.38 38.17
CA SER A 2 27.22 0.16 36.80
C SER A 2 26.63 -0.72 35.67
N ARG A 3 26.83 -2.05 35.71
CA ARG A 3 26.41 -2.97 34.62
C ARG A 3 24.89 -3.00 34.33
N SER A 4 24.05 -2.92 35.35
CA SER A 4 22.58 -2.93 35.20
C SER A 4 22.04 -1.64 34.58
N ARG A 5 22.76 -0.52 34.72
CA ARG A 5 22.37 0.77 34.14
C ARG A 5 22.69 0.81 32.65
N HIS A 6 23.82 0.22 32.27
CA HIS A 6 24.22 0.08 30.86
C HIS A 6 23.30 -0.84 30.08
N THR A 7 22.85 -1.95 30.68
CA THR A 7 21.87 -2.85 30.03
C THR A 7 20.50 -2.20 29.87
N ALA A 8 20.05 -1.40 30.85
CA ALA A 8 18.77 -0.69 30.76
C ALA A 8 18.80 0.43 29.69
N LEU A 9 19.90 1.18 29.62
CA LEU A 9 20.12 2.18 28.57
C LEU A 9 20.17 1.55 27.18
N PHE A 10 20.87 0.43 27.03
CA PHE A 10 20.97 -0.28 25.75
C PHE A 10 19.59 -0.78 25.29
N ALA A 11 18.80 -1.37 26.20
CA ALA A 11 17.45 -1.82 25.91
C ALA A 11 16.54 -0.67 25.46
N LEU A 12 16.57 0.47 26.15
CA LEU A 12 15.77 1.65 25.78
C LEU A 12 16.16 2.21 24.41
N VAL A 13 17.46 2.28 24.10
CA VAL A 13 17.93 2.74 22.78
C VAL A 13 17.49 1.78 21.67
N THR A 14 17.56 0.47 21.88
CA THR A 14 17.09 -0.50 20.88
C THR A 14 15.60 -0.42 20.64
N VAL A 15 14.78 -0.26 21.68
CA VAL A 15 13.32 -0.10 21.53
C VAL A 15 13.00 1.18 20.77
N ALA A 16 13.64 2.31 21.12
CA ALA A 16 13.45 3.58 20.43
C ALA A 16 13.83 3.48 18.94
N ALA A 17 14.96 2.83 18.63
CA ALA A 17 15.40 2.62 17.25
C ALA A 17 14.43 1.75 16.44
N LEU A 18 13.89 0.67 17.02
CA LEU A 18 12.88 -0.17 16.35
C LEU A 18 11.57 0.59 16.11
N THR A 19 11.11 1.40 17.07
CA THR A 19 9.89 2.20 16.89
C THR A 19 10.05 3.29 15.82
N LEU A 20 11.25 3.88 15.69
CA LEU A 20 11.55 4.85 14.63
C LEU A 20 11.67 4.19 13.25
N ALA A 21 12.30 3.02 13.16
CA ALA A 21 12.41 2.28 11.90
C ALA A 21 11.05 1.76 11.39
N GLY A 22 10.08 1.54 12.28
CA GLY A 22 8.70 1.18 11.90
C GLY A 22 7.87 2.35 11.39
N CYS A 23 8.24 3.59 11.73
CA CYS A 23 7.63 4.82 11.21
C CYS A 23 8.42 5.44 10.05
N ALA A 24 9.53 4.83 9.62
CA ALA A 24 10.20 5.24 8.42
C ALA A 24 9.32 4.85 7.23
N GLU A 25 8.83 5.85 6.49
CA GLU A 25 8.38 5.65 5.12
C GLU A 25 9.49 4.90 4.39
N PRO A 26 9.18 3.84 3.61
CA PRO A 26 10.20 3.17 2.83
C PRO A 26 10.88 4.23 1.96
N THR A 27 12.12 4.57 2.32
CA THR A 27 12.99 5.29 1.39
C THR A 27 13.19 4.28 0.27
N GLU A 28 12.47 4.50 -0.81
CA GLU A 28 12.63 3.76 -2.05
C GLU A 28 14.13 3.71 -2.32
N ALA A 29 14.75 2.54 -2.08
CA ALA A 29 16.03 2.26 -2.67
C ALA A 29 15.77 2.37 -4.17
N ALA A 30 16.24 3.49 -4.75
CA ALA A 30 16.12 3.83 -6.15
C ALA A 30 16.66 2.67 -7.00
N GLY A 31 15.75 1.76 -7.34
CA GLY A 31 16.00 0.52 -8.08
C GLY A 31 14.74 -0.02 -8.75
N GLY A 32 13.58 0.58 -8.48
CA GLY A 32 12.34 0.42 -9.23
C GLY A 32 12.08 1.64 -10.11
N GLY A 33 13.05 2.02 -10.96
CA GLY A 33 12.79 3.06 -11.95
C GLY A 33 11.56 2.71 -12.78
N SER A 34 10.69 3.69 -12.99
CA SER A 34 9.61 3.71 -14.00
C SER A 34 10.09 3.43 -15.44
N ASP A 35 11.36 3.07 -15.64
CA ASP A 35 12.03 2.85 -16.92
C ASP A 35 12.09 1.39 -17.37
N ARG A 36 11.44 0.45 -16.65
CA ARG A 36 10.94 -0.73 -17.38
C ARG A 36 9.73 -0.25 -18.15
N ALA A 37 9.95 0.13 -19.41
CA ALA A 37 8.90 0.10 -20.41
C ALA A 37 8.23 -1.27 -20.30
N ALA A 38 7.12 -1.35 -19.57
CA ALA A 38 6.35 -2.57 -19.50
C ALA A 38 6.00 -2.88 -20.95
N ALA A 39 6.25 -4.11 -21.39
CA ALA A 39 5.80 -4.55 -22.70
C ALA A 39 4.34 -4.11 -22.83
N LYS A 40 3.99 -3.34 -23.88
CA LYS A 40 2.63 -2.85 -24.13
C LYS A 40 1.70 -4.05 -24.22
N GLY A 41 1.19 -4.49 -23.08
CA GLY A 41 0.18 -5.52 -22.99
C GLY A 41 -1.12 -4.96 -23.54
N LYS A 42 -1.95 -5.80 -24.13
CA LYS A 42 -3.31 -5.40 -24.47
C LYS A 42 -4.15 -5.32 -23.20
N THR A 43 -5.07 -4.37 -23.15
CA THR A 43 -6.07 -4.28 -22.10
C THR A 43 -6.95 -5.52 -22.07
N PRO A 44 -7.06 -6.21 -20.91
CA PRO A 44 -7.99 -7.30 -20.75
C PRO A 44 -9.44 -6.81 -20.91
N THR A 45 -10.22 -7.46 -21.77
CA THR A 45 -11.64 -7.09 -22.03
C THR A 45 -12.63 -8.06 -21.41
N THR A 46 -12.16 -9.03 -20.62
CA THR A 46 -13.05 -9.98 -19.94
C THR A 46 -13.66 -9.32 -18.73
N ASP A 47 -14.99 -9.29 -18.67
CA ASP A 47 -15.71 -8.78 -17.51
C ASP A 47 -15.61 -9.77 -16.34
N VAL A 48 -14.92 -9.34 -15.29
CA VAL A 48 -14.76 -10.09 -14.04
C VAL A 48 -15.54 -9.47 -12.88
N VAL A 49 -16.21 -8.33 -13.08
CA VAL A 49 -16.80 -7.51 -12.01
C VAL A 49 -18.32 -7.51 -11.99
N SER A 50 -19.02 -7.66 -13.13
CA SER A 50 -20.49 -7.53 -13.14
C SER A 50 -21.23 -8.59 -12.34
N LYS A 51 -20.58 -9.72 -12.05
CA LYS A 51 -21.15 -10.81 -11.22
C LYS A 51 -20.77 -10.69 -9.74
N VAL A 52 -19.91 -9.75 -9.37
CA VAL A 52 -19.47 -9.57 -7.99
C VAL A 52 -20.62 -8.97 -7.19
N SER A 53 -21.10 -9.74 -6.20
CA SER A 53 -22.10 -9.29 -5.24
C SER A 53 -21.44 -8.84 -3.95
N LYS A 54 -22.10 -7.95 -3.21
CA LYS A 54 -21.61 -7.48 -1.91
C LYS A 54 -21.46 -8.65 -0.95
N ASP A 55 -20.28 -8.76 -0.35
CA ASP A 55 -20.03 -9.65 0.78
C ASP A 55 -20.16 -8.85 2.09
N GLU A 56 -21.10 -9.26 2.94
CA GLU A 56 -21.38 -8.56 4.20
C GLU A 56 -20.28 -8.77 5.26
N ALA A 57 -19.53 -9.87 5.21
CA ALA A 57 -18.41 -10.09 6.11
C ALA A 57 -17.25 -9.15 5.77
N ALA A 58 -16.93 -9.02 4.47
CA ALA A 58 -15.93 -8.08 3.97
C ALA A 58 -16.33 -6.63 4.23
N ALA A 59 -17.59 -6.27 3.98
CA ALA A 59 -18.08 -4.91 4.23
C ALA A 59 -17.95 -4.49 5.71
N LYS A 60 -18.09 -5.44 6.64
CA LYS A 60 -17.93 -5.16 8.09
C LYS A 60 -16.49 -4.85 8.50
N LEU A 61 -15.49 -5.27 7.72
CA LEU A 61 -14.07 -4.99 8.00
C LEU A 61 -13.68 -3.55 7.68
N LEU A 62 -14.48 -2.85 6.87
CA LEU A 62 -14.20 -1.46 6.54
C LEU A 62 -14.44 -0.54 7.75
N PRO A 63 -13.61 0.52 7.92
CA PRO A 63 -13.86 1.53 8.95
C PRO A 63 -15.26 2.13 8.84
N ALA A 64 -15.87 2.47 9.99
CA ALA A 64 -17.23 3.01 10.04
C ALA A 64 -17.41 4.23 9.12
N GLY A 65 -16.48 5.17 9.14
CA GLY A 65 -16.53 6.36 8.28
C GLY A 65 -16.49 6.03 6.77
N VAL A 66 -15.77 4.98 6.36
CA VAL A 66 -15.74 4.54 4.95
C VAL A 66 -17.07 3.90 4.56
N ARG A 67 -17.63 3.08 5.46
CA ARG A 67 -18.95 2.46 5.24
C ARG A 67 -20.07 3.50 5.17
N GLU A 68 -20.04 4.50 6.04
CA GLU A 68 -21.01 5.60 6.07
C GLU A 68 -20.88 6.51 4.84
N ALA A 69 -19.64 6.80 4.41
CA ALA A 69 -19.39 7.60 3.21
C ALA A 69 -19.77 6.88 1.90
N GLY A 70 -19.85 5.55 1.91
CA GLY A 70 -20.13 4.73 0.73
C GLY A 70 -19.08 4.83 -0.38
N THR A 71 -17.93 5.45 -0.08
CA THR A 71 -16.85 5.72 -1.04
C THR A 71 -15.50 5.46 -0.39
N LEU A 72 -14.55 4.97 -1.19
CA LEU A 72 -13.17 4.69 -0.77
C LEU A 72 -12.21 5.56 -1.58
N ARG A 73 -11.36 6.33 -0.90
CA ARG A 73 -10.26 7.05 -1.54
C ARG A 73 -9.05 6.12 -1.65
N ILE A 74 -8.62 5.83 -2.87
CA ILE A 74 -7.45 5.00 -3.14
C ILE A 74 -6.36 5.89 -3.74
N ALA A 75 -5.16 5.86 -3.14
CA ALA A 75 -3.97 6.44 -3.77
C ALA A 75 -3.46 5.46 -4.84
N SER A 76 -3.19 5.95 -6.05
CA SER A 76 -2.72 5.13 -7.17
C SER A 76 -1.60 5.84 -7.92
N SER A 77 -0.72 5.06 -8.56
CA SER A 77 0.28 5.53 -9.51
C SER A 77 0.00 4.94 -10.89
N VAL A 78 0.27 5.72 -11.93
CA VAL A 78 0.00 5.34 -13.33
C VAL A 78 1.30 4.83 -13.94
N GLY A 79 1.23 3.66 -14.55
CA GLY A 79 2.29 2.98 -15.29
C GLY A 79 1.80 2.55 -16.68
N ALA A 80 1.99 1.28 -17.01
CA ALA A 80 1.67 0.73 -18.33
C ALA A 80 0.72 -0.48 -18.23
N PRO A 81 -0.01 -0.80 -19.32
CA PRO A 81 -0.91 -1.95 -19.36
C PRO A 81 -0.22 -3.29 -19.03
N PRO A 82 -0.93 -4.24 -18.39
CA PRO A 82 -2.32 -4.18 -17.92
C PRO A 82 -2.46 -3.72 -16.46
N GLY A 83 -1.42 -3.13 -15.86
CA GLY A 83 -1.34 -2.92 -14.41
C GLY A 83 -2.18 -1.74 -13.89
N ALA A 84 -1.66 -0.53 -14.09
CA ALA A 84 -2.35 0.72 -13.75
C ALA A 84 -2.05 1.71 -14.88
N PHE A 85 -3.04 2.02 -15.71
CA PHE A 85 -2.86 2.88 -16.87
C PHE A 85 -4.22 3.51 -17.22
N TYR A 86 -4.20 4.58 -18.00
CA TYR A 86 -5.41 5.17 -18.55
C TYR A 86 -5.62 4.71 -20.00
N GLU A 87 -6.88 4.44 -20.35
CA GLU A 87 -7.30 4.27 -21.74
C GLU A 87 -7.42 5.64 -22.45
N GLU A 88 -7.67 5.63 -23.76
CA GLU A 88 -7.79 6.85 -24.59
C GLU A 88 -8.91 7.80 -24.11
N ASP A 89 -9.91 7.29 -23.38
CA ASP A 89 -11.00 8.08 -22.79
C ASP A 89 -10.64 8.71 -21.43
N GLY A 90 -9.43 8.47 -20.93
CA GLY A 90 -8.96 8.99 -19.65
C GLY A 90 -9.47 8.23 -18.43
N SER A 91 -10.02 7.01 -18.62
CA SER A 91 -10.40 6.08 -17.55
C SER A 91 -9.31 5.10 -17.17
#